data_AF-A0A8T5F4W1-F1
#
_entry.id   AF-A0A8T5F4W1-F1
#
_cell.length_a   1.000
_cell.length_b   1.000
_cell.length_c   1.000
_cell.angle_alpha   90.00
_cell.angle_beta   90.00
_cell.angle_gamma   90.00
#
_symmetry.space_group_name_H-M   'P 1'
#
loop_
_entity.id
_entity.type
_entity.pdbx_description
1 polymer ?
#
loop_
_entity_poly.entity_id
_entity_poly.type
_entity_poly.pdbx_seq_one_letter_code
_entity_poly.pdbx_strand_id
1 'polypeptide(L)'
;MNFIKKIFENQIDEKVHVQFTKYGKGIFEDKALLDIRVQAKKIKIKTSSEFINELVEFLANTIEGKTHVKGIIFSTKNLTEESTIEFQEIKNAMGVKKHIINQELTKEQILEAIEKFPYASINLSFKTDKGELKIKEKAPKAGKTRKEGKDPKADYCVFTTTDKSILEDYAFDIKKPFKKAFIFHTLVISDIIIPKEYSDDFAQARLKGVRKGKLIRNLTIDGKEETQEKDFEA
;
A
#
# COMPACT_ATOMS: atom_id res chain seq x y z
N MET A 1 5.48 -10.32 -1.63
CA MET A 1 6.50 -9.37 -1.14
C MET A 1 6.02 -7.94 -1.28
N ASN A 2 6.07 -7.17 -0.18
CA ASN A 2 5.75 -5.73 -0.22
C ASN A 2 6.89 -4.87 -0.78
N PHE A 3 6.55 -3.66 -1.22
CA PHE A 3 7.48 -2.72 -1.86
C PHE A 3 8.67 -2.31 -0.98
N ILE A 4 8.51 -2.30 0.35
CA ILE A 4 9.59 -1.97 1.28
C ILE A 4 10.64 -3.09 1.28
N LYS A 5 10.19 -4.34 1.45
CA LYS A 5 11.08 -5.50 1.43
C LYS A 5 11.80 -5.62 0.08
N LYS A 6 11.09 -5.37 -1.03
CA LYS A 6 11.68 -5.29 -2.38
C LYS A 6 12.86 -4.32 -2.45
N ILE A 7 12.75 -3.14 -1.86
CA ILE A 7 13.85 -2.17 -1.81
C ILE A 7 15.05 -2.71 -1.03
N PHE A 8 14.82 -3.31 0.14
CA PHE A 8 15.90 -3.89 0.94
C PHE A 8 16.61 -5.05 0.23
N GLU A 9 15.87 -5.84 -0.54
CA GLU A 9 16.37 -6.98 -1.32
C GLU A 9 16.88 -6.61 -2.73
N ASN A 10 16.87 -5.33 -3.11
CA ASN A 10 17.20 -4.84 -4.46
C ASN A 10 16.36 -5.46 -5.58
N GLN A 11 15.09 -5.80 -5.31
CA GLN A 11 14.14 -6.37 -6.27
C GLN A 11 13.11 -5.31 -6.71
N ILE A 12 13.60 -4.22 -7.30
CA ILE A 12 12.75 -3.12 -7.79
C ILE A 12 12.00 -3.58 -9.04
N ASP A 13 10.68 -3.43 -9.03
CA ASP A 13 9.80 -3.74 -10.15
C ASP A 13 8.82 -2.59 -10.43
N GLU A 14 7.99 -2.74 -11.46
CA GLU A 14 7.02 -1.71 -11.88
C GLU A 14 6.04 -1.34 -10.74
N LYS A 15 5.67 -2.27 -9.86
CA LYS A 15 4.79 -1.97 -8.73
C LYS A 15 5.50 -1.07 -7.72
N VAL A 16 6.78 -1.32 -7.45
CA VAL A 16 7.61 -0.41 -6.65
C VAL A 16 7.72 0.94 -7.35
N HIS A 17 8.03 0.98 -8.65
CA HIS A 17 8.11 2.23 -9.41
C HIS A 17 6.83 3.07 -9.29
N VAL A 18 5.68 2.48 -9.61
CA VAL A 18 4.37 3.13 -9.53
C VAL A 18 4.10 3.68 -8.13
N GLN A 19 4.45 2.93 -7.09
CA GLN A 19 4.31 3.38 -5.70
C GLN A 19 5.09 4.67 -5.42
N PHE A 20 6.24 4.89 -6.08
CA PHE A 20 7.08 6.08 -5.89
C PHE A 20 6.70 7.28 -6.78
N THR A 21 5.93 7.08 -7.86
CA THR A 21 5.51 8.18 -8.77
C THR A 21 4.70 9.30 -8.10
N LYS A 22 4.15 9.05 -6.91
CA LYS A 22 3.42 10.04 -6.09
C LYS A 22 4.33 10.97 -5.27
N TYR A 23 5.63 10.69 -5.21
CA TYR A 23 6.60 11.51 -4.49
C TYR A 23 7.43 12.38 -5.46
N GLY A 24 7.58 13.65 -5.10
CA GLY A 24 8.57 14.57 -5.68
C GLY A 24 9.89 14.52 -4.92
N LYS A 25 10.81 15.44 -5.23
CA LYS A 25 12.01 15.65 -4.40
C LYS A 25 11.60 16.16 -3.01
N GLY A 26 12.27 15.69 -1.96
CA GLY A 26 12.00 16.10 -0.58
C GLY A 26 12.03 14.97 0.44
N ILE A 27 11.60 15.28 1.66
CA ILE A 27 11.55 14.35 2.79
C ILE A 27 10.09 14.07 3.13
N PHE A 28 9.73 12.79 3.16
CA PHE A 28 8.38 12.32 3.45
C PHE A 28 8.42 11.40 4.67
N GLU A 29 8.25 12.01 5.83
CA GLU A 29 8.22 11.33 7.13
C GLU A 29 6.89 10.61 7.35
N ASP A 30 6.89 9.66 8.29
CA ASP A 30 5.71 8.90 8.73
C ASP A 30 4.92 8.32 7.54
N LYS A 31 5.63 7.58 6.70
CA LYS A 31 5.07 6.86 5.54
C LYS A 31 5.08 5.36 5.79
N ALA A 32 4.19 4.68 5.07
CA ALA A 32 4.13 3.22 5.06
C ALA A 32 4.17 2.62 6.48
N LEU A 33 3.22 3.03 7.31
CA LEU A 33 3.17 2.62 8.71
C LEU A 33 2.62 1.20 8.87
N LEU A 34 3.10 0.49 9.88
CA LEU A 34 2.64 -0.82 10.31
C LEU A 34 2.52 -0.86 11.85
N ASP A 35 1.35 -1.24 12.37
CA ASP A 35 1.13 -1.67 13.78
C ASP A 35 0.80 -3.16 13.73
N ILE A 36 1.80 -4.01 13.99
CA ILE A 36 1.71 -5.46 13.96
C ILE A 36 1.53 -5.97 15.39
N ARG A 37 0.51 -6.80 15.59
CA ARG A 37 0.26 -7.52 16.84
C ARG A 37 0.13 -9.00 16.56
N VAL A 38 1.04 -9.77 17.14
CA VAL A 38 1.00 -11.23 17.11
C VAL A 38 0.24 -11.70 18.33
N GLN A 39 -0.86 -12.42 18.10
CA GLN A 39 -1.69 -13.03 19.14
C GLN A 39 -1.58 -14.54 19.04
N ALA A 40 -2.05 -15.27 20.05
CA ALA A 40 -1.92 -16.73 20.11
C ALA A 40 -2.45 -17.45 18.86
N LYS A 41 -3.57 -16.99 18.30
CA LYS A 41 -4.26 -17.63 17.16
C LYS A 41 -4.26 -16.83 15.87
N LYS A 42 -3.84 -15.56 15.90
CA LYS A 42 -3.98 -14.65 14.76
C LYS A 42 -2.97 -13.52 14.81
N ILE A 43 -2.72 -12.93 13.66
CA ILE A 43 -1.95 -11.70 13.49
C ILE A 43 -2.91 -10.59 13.11
N LYS A 44 -2.71 -9.42 13.69
CA LYS A 44 -3.39 -8.19 13.29
C LYS A 44 -2.34 -7.20 12.80
N ILE A 45 -2.46 -6.77 11.56
CA ILE A 45 -1.62 -5.74 10.95
C ILE A 45 -2.51 -4.57 10.65
N LYS A 46 -2.23 -3.41 11.24
CA LYS A 46 -2.84 -2.16 10.78
C LYS A 46 -1.82 -1.39 9.98
N THR A 47 -2.25 -0.74 8.91
CA THR A 47 -1.35 -0.01 8.03
C THR A 47 -1.85 1.39 7.69
N SER A 48 -0.94 2.23 7.20
CA SER A 48 -1.30 3.37 6.36
C SER A 48 -1.68 2.92 4.94
N SER A 49 -2.03 3.86 4.08
CA SER A 49 -2.58 3.58 2.74
C SER A 49 -1.63 2.91 1.75
N GLU A 50 -0.33 2.99 2.01
CA GLU A 50 0.73 2.60 1.08
C GLU A 50 0.76 1.10 0.77
N PHE A 51 0.17 0.27 1.62
CA PHE A 51 0.13 -1.19 1.47
C PHE A 51 -1.24 -1.72 1.00
N ILE A 52 -2.20 -0.84 0.65
CA ILE A 52 -3.57 -1.26 0.33
C ILE A 52 -3.60 -2.28 -0.80
N ASN A 53 -3.03 -1.93 -1.97
CA ASN A 53 -3.13 -2.77 -3.16
C ASN A 53 -2.47 -4.14 -2.93
N GLU A 54 -1.33 -4.18 -2.24
CA GLU A 54 -0.61 -5.42 -1.91
C GLU A 54 -1.38 -6.29 -0.89
N LEU A 55 -2.06 -5.69 0.10
CA LEU A 55 -2.90 -6.43 1.04
C LEU A 55 -4.19 -6.96 0.41
N VAL A 56 -4.78 -6.18 -0.52
CA VAL A 56 -5.92 -6.64 -1.32
C VAL A 56 -5.49 -7.81 -2.21
N GLU A 57 -4.35 -7.69 -2.89
CA GLU A 57 -3.77 -8.77 -3.71
C GLU A 57 -3.52 -10.02 -2.87
N PHE A 58 -2.90 -9.87 -1.70
CA PHE A 58 -2.62 -10.98 -0.79
C PHE A 58 -3.89 -11.72 -0.39
N LEU A 59 -4.91 -11.01 0.11
CA LEU A 59 -6.14 -11.67 0.55
C LEU A 59 -6.96 -12.22 -0.63
N ALA A 60 -6.98 -11.53 -1.78
CA ALA A 60 -7.69 -11.98 -2.97
C ALA A 60 -7.17 -13.34 -3.46
N ASN A 61 -5.87 -13.59 -3.32
CA ASN A 61 -5.26 -14.87 -3.66
C ASN A 61 -5.77 -16.06 -2.83
N THR A 62 -6.49 -15.80 -1.73
CA THR A 62 -7.07 -16.83 -0.85
C THR A 62 -8.57 -17.05 -1.07
N ILE A 63 -9.18 -16.38 -2.06
CA ILE A 63 -10.60 -16.56 -2.38
C ILE A 63 -10.79 -17.90 -3.09
N GLU A 64 -11.72 -18.71 -2.57
CA GLU A 64 -12.22 -19.92 -3.22
C GLU A 64 -13.61 -19.62 -3.78
N GLY A 65 -13.73 -19.44 -5.11
CA GLY A 65 -14.99 -19.07 -5.77
C GLY A 65 -15.28 -17.56 -5.72
N LYS A 66 -16.28 -17.14 -4.93
CA LYS A 66 -16.70 -15.74 -4.80
C LYS A 66 -16.75 -15.33 -3.33
N THR A 67 -16.52 -14.04 -3.08
CA THR A 67 -16.73 -13.44 -1.77
C THR A 67 -17.39 -12.08 -1.88
N HIS A 68 -18.10 -11.70 -0.83
CA HIS A 68 -18.70 -10.38 -0.73
C HIS A 68 -17.63 -9.31 -0.56
N VAL A 69 -17.53 -8.41 -1.53
CA VAL A 69 -16.59 -7.30 -1.53
C VAL A 69 -17.32 -5.98 -1.42
N LYS A 70 -16.90 -5.17 -0.44
CA LYS A 70 -17.36 -3.79 -0.29
C LYS A 70 -16.18 -2.83 -0.32
N GLY A 71 -16.30 -1.74 -1.06
CA GLY A 71 -15.22 -0.75 -1.07
C GLY A 71 -15.33 0.30 -2.16
N ILE A 72 -14.22 0.97 -2.38
CA ILE A 72 -14.11 2.04 -3.38
C ILE A 72 -12.78 1.90 -4.13
N ILE A 73 -12.81 1.94 -5.45
CA ILE A 73 -11.62 2.17 -6.27
C ILE A 73 -11.53 3.66 -6.58
N PHE A 74 -10.47 4.31 -6.11
CA PHE A 74 -10.19 5.72 -6.40
C PHE A 74 -9.27 5.83 -7.62
N SER A 75 -9.71 6.58 -8.64
CA SER A 75 -8.93 6.85 -9.85
C SER A 75 -9.23 8.25 -10.39
N THR A 76 -8.32 8.81 -11.19
CA THR A 76 -8.59 10.05 -11.96
C THR A 76 -9.40 9.76 -13.22
N LYS A 77 -9.39 8.52 -13.71
CA LYS A 77 -10.13 8.05 -14.89
C LYS A 77 -11.44 7.37 -14.50
N ASN A 78 -12.37 7.30 -15.45
CA ASN A 78 -13.52 6.41 -15.33
C ASN A 78 -13.05 5.01 -15.74
N LEU A 79 -13.30 4.01 -14.90
CA LEU A 79 -12.80 2.65 -15.10
C LEU A 79 -13.83 1.71 -15.75
N THR A 80 -15.07 2.15 -15.96
CA THR A 80 -16.18 1.27 -16.37
C THR A 80 -15.89 0.47 -17.65
N GLU A 81 -15.33 1.11 -18.68
CA GLU A 81 -15.09 0.46 -19.98
C GLU A 81 -13.95 -0.55 -19.95
N GLU A 82 -13.01 -0.39 -19.01
CA GLU A 82 -11.78 -1.19 -18.93
C GLU A 82 -11.87 -2.30 -17.85
N SER A 83 -12.89 -2.24 -16.98
CA SER A 83 -13.05 -3.07 -15.78
C SER A 83 -14.04 -4.21 -16.00
N THR A 84 -13.70 -5.41 -15.51
CA THR A 84 -14.64 -6.54 -15.40
C THR A 84 -15.52 -6.50 -14.15
N ILE A 85 -15.33 -5.49 -13.30
CA ILE A 85 -16.15 -5.19 -12.14
C ILE A 85 -17.20 -4.16 -12.54
N GLU A 86 -18.47 -4.51 -12.40
CA GLU A 86 -19.58 -3.56 -12.50
C GLU A 86 -19.63 -2.66 -11.26
N PHE A 87 -19.59 -1.33 -11.45
CA PHE A 87 -19.61 -0.40 -10.33
C PHE A 87 -21.04 -0.01 -9.97
N GLN A 88 -21.41 -0.14 -8.69
CA GLN A 88 -22.73 0.23 -8.21
C GLN A 88 -23.02 1.72 -8.41
N GLU A 89 -22.01 2.56 -8.19
CA GLU A 89 -22.13 4.01 -8.30
C GLU A 89 -20.75 4.63 -8.55
N ILE A 90 -20.70 5.70 -9.35
CA ILE A 90 -19.48 6.47 -9.59
C ILE A 90 -19.70 7.91 -9.11
N LYS A 91 -18.97 8.31 -8.07
CA LYS A 91 -18.98 9.68 -7.54
C LYS A 91 -17.73 10.44 -7.93
N ASN A 92 -17.88 11.70 -8.31
CA ASN A 92 -16.75 12.58 -8.62
C ASN A 92 -16.55 13.60 -7.50
N ALA A 93 -15.31 13.79 -7.04
CA ALA A 93 -14.95 14.84 -6.09
C ALA A 93 -13.51 15.30 -6.33
N MET A 94 -13.32 16.61 -6.56
CA MET A 94 -11.99 17.24 -6.71
C MET A 94 -11.08 16.53 -7.73
N GLY A 95 -11.62 16.14 -8.89
CA GLY A 95 -10.86 15.45 -9.94
C GLY A 95 -10.58 13.97 -9.67
N VAL A 96 -11.08 13.41 -8.56
CA VAL A 96 -10.99 11.97 -8.25
C VAL A 96 -12.38 11.32 -8.38
N LYS A 97 -12.42 10.21 -9.10
CA LYS A 97 -13.60 9.35 -9.25
C LYS A 97 -13.55 8.24 -8.20
N LYS A 98 -14.70 7.98 -7.58
CA LYS A 98 -14.94 6.93 -6.60
C LYS A 98 -15.84 5.88 -7.22
N HIS A 99 -15.29 4.73 -7.56
CA HIS A 99 -16.04 3.61 -8.12
C HIS A 99 -16.47 2.70 -6.96
N ILE A 100 -17.73 2.76 -6.58
CA ILE A 100 -18.28 2.08 -5.40
C ILE A 100 -18.63 0.64 -5.76
N ILE A 101 -18.21 -0.29 -4.91
CA ILE A 101 -18.41 -1.73 -5.06
C ILE A 101 -19.10 -2.27 -3.81
N ASN A 102 -20.12 -3.10 -4.00
CA ASN A 102 -20.82 -3.83 -2.95
C ASN A 102 -21.49 -5.08 -3.55
N GLN A 103 -20.68 -6.08 -3.91
CA GLN A 103 -21.15 -7.26 -4.64
C GLN A 103 -20.23 -8.47 -4.44
N GLU A 104 -20.66 -9.63 -4.93
CA GLU A 104 -19.83 -10.83 -4.99
C GLU A 104 -18.79 -10.72 -6.12
N LEU A 105 -17.50 -10.87 -5.79
CA LEU A 105 -16.41 -10.87 -6.77
C LEU A 105 -15.56 -12.15 -6.65
N THR A 106 -15.00 -12.58 -7.78
CA THR A 106 -13.98 -13.63 -7.80
C THR A 106 -12.57 -13.07 -7.55
N LYS A 107 -11.61 -13.97 -7.30
CA LYS A 107 -10.19 -13.64 -7.26
C LYS A 107 -9.74 -12.91 -8.53
N GLU A 108 -10.12 -13.43 -9.69
CA GLU A 108 -9.67 -12.95 -11.02
C GLU A 108 -10.09 -11.51 -11.25
N GLN A 109 -11.35 -11.15 -10.92
CA GLN A 109 -11.85 -9.79 -11.07
C GLN A 109 -11.06 -8.78 -10.21
N ILE A 110 -10.71 -9.16 -8.98
CA ILE A 110 -9.95 -8.29 -8.07
C ILE A 110 -8.50 -8.13 -8.56
N LEU A 111 -7.85 -9.23 -8.95
CA LEU A 111 -6.47 -9.21 -9.44
C LEU A 111 -6.34 -8.45 -10.76
N GLU A 112 -7.29 -8.63 -11.68
CA GLU A 112 -7.34 -7.89 -12.93
C GLU A 112 -7.45 -6.37 -12.67
N ALA A 113 -8.28 -5.95 -11.71
CA ALA A 113 -8.38 -4.54 -11.36
C ALA A 113 -7.05 -3.98 -10.80
N ILE A 114 -6.29 -4.77 -10.04
CA ILE A 114 -4.95 -4.39 -9.54
C ILE A 114 -3.95 -4.24 -10.70
N GLU A 115 -3.97 -5.17 -11.64
CA GLU A 115 -3.05 -5.18 -12.77
C GLU A 115 -3.36 -4.06 -13.78
N LYS A 116 -4.63 -3.90 -14.15
CA LYS A 116 -5.07 -2.88 -15.13
C LYS A 116 -4.97 -1.46 -14.59
N PHE A 117 -5.16 -1.27 -13.29
CA PHE A 117 -5.24 0.06 -12.68
C PHE A 117 -4.14 0.28 -11.63
N PRO A 118 -2.86 0.19 -11.99
CA PRO A 118 -1.75 0.20 -11.02
C PRO A 118 -1.65 1.55 -10.27
N TYR A 119 -2.13 2.64 -10.87
CA TYR A 119 -2.18 3.98 -10.27
C TYR A 119 -3.43 4.24 -9.41
N ALA A 120 -4.40 3.32 -9.41
CA ALA A 120 -5.61 3.45 -8.61
C ALA A 120 -5.37 2.97 -7.17
N SER A 121 -6.09 3.59 -6.22
CA SER A 121 -6.15 3.10 -4.84
C SER A 121 -7.33 2.15 -4.72
N ILE A 122 -7.05 0.86 -4.56
CA ILE A 122 -8.06 -0.20 -4.60
C ILE A 122 -8.49 -0.52 -3.17
N ASN A 123 -9.43 0.26 -2.64
CA ASN A 123 -9.80 0.18 -1.22
C ASN A 123 -10.94 -0.82 -1.03
N LEU A 124 -10.65 -2.10 -1.18
CA LEU A 124 -11.62 -3.19 -1.07
C LEU A 124 -11.53 -3.85 0.31
N SER A 125 -12.67 -3.98 0.98
CA SER A 125 -12.83 -4.71 2.23
C SER A 125 -13.60 -5.99 1.97
N PHE A 126 -13.07 -7.11 2.42
CA PHE A 126 -13.67 -8.43 2.25
C PHE A 126 -13.04 -9.43 3.23
N LYS A 127 -13.64 -10.61 3.30
CA LYS A 127 -13.22 -11.70 4.18
C LYS A 127 -13.10 -12.99 3.38
N THR A 128 -12.14 -13.82 3.75
CA THR A 128 -11.99 -15.21 3.35
C THR A 128 -11.79 -16.07 4.59
N ASP A 129 -11.66 -17.37 4.43
CA ASP A 129 -11.33 -18.27 5.54
C ASP A 129 -9.91 -18.04 6.08
N LYS A 130 -9.04 -17.39 5.30
CA LYS A 130 -7.65 -17.08 5.69
C LYS A 130 -7.52 -15.71 6.37
N GLY A 131 -8.49 -14.81 6.22
CA GLY A 131 -8.38 -13.50 6.85
C GLY A 131 -9.50 -12.52 6.53
N GLU A 132 -9.38 -11.35 7.14
CA GLU A 132 -10.32 -10.23 6.98
C GLU A 132 -9.52 -8.96 6.73
N LEU A 133 -9.88 -8.25 5.65
CA LEU A 133 -9.32 -6.95 5.30
C LEU A 133 -10.41 -5.88 5.44
N LYS A 134 -10.14 -4.87 6.26
CA LYS A 134 -11.01 -3.71 6.45
C LYS A 134 -10.27 -2.44 6.10
N ILE A 135 -10.77 -1.70 5.11
CA ILE A 135 -10.15 -0.48 4.58
C ILE A 135 -11.15 0.68 4.70
N LYS A 136 -10.65 1.85 5.10
CA LYS A 136 -11.50 3.05 5.17
C LYS A 136 -11.98 3.49 3.78
N GLU A 137 -13.26 3.82 3.67
CA GLU A 137 -13.94 4.34 2.46
C GLU A 137 -13.64 5.83 2.18
N LYS A 138 -12.62 6.39 2.82
CA LYS A 138 -12.20 7.79 2.63
C LYS A 138 -10.85 7.77 1.96
N ALA A 139 -10.64 8.62 0.95
CA ALA A 139 -9.34 8.73 0.30
C ALA A 139 -8.22 8.92 1.34
N PRO A 140 -7.03 8.35 1.10
CA PRO A 140 -5.88 8.59 1.95
C PRO A 140 -5.64 10.10 2.05
N LYS A 141 -5.53 10.62 3.26
CA LYS A 141 -5.09 12.00 3.43
C LYS A 141 -3.61 12.03 3.09
N ALA A 142 -3.17 12.93 2.21
CA ALA A 142 -1.76 13.28 2.10
C ALA A 142 -1.29 13.64 3.51
N GLY A 143 -0.38 12.82 4.07
CA GLY A 143 0.00 12.92 5.48
C GLY A 143 0.47 14.34 5.77
N LYS A 144 -0.25 15.05 6.65
CA LYS A 144 0.31 16.26 7.25
C LYS A 144 1.53 15.84 8.06
N THR A 145 2.59 16.63 8.03
CA THR A 145 3.73 16.52 8.93
C THR A 145 3.23 16.33 10.36
N ARG A 146 3.96 15.54 11.14
CA ARG A 146 3.63 15.20 12.53
C ARG A 146 3.22 16.48 13.28
N LYS A 147 2.01 16.51 13.85
CA LYS A 147 1.69 17.56 14.83
C LYS A 147 2.47 17.21 16.09
N GLU A 148 3.18 18.18 16.67
CA GLU A 148 3.90 18.00 17.94
C GLU A 148 3.03 17.25 18.96
N GLY A 149 3.60 16.21 19.57
CA GLY A 149 2.95 15.40 20.60
C GLY A 149 1.93 14.36 20.13
N LYS A 150 1.80 14.09 18.81
CA LYS A 150 0.98 12.96 18.32
C LYS A 150 1.78 11.96 17.49
N ASP A 151 1.80 10.72 17.97
CA ASP A 151 2.33 9.61 17.19
C ASP A 151 1.48 9.34 15.95
N PRO A 152 2.12 9.01 14.82
CA PRO A 152 1.42 8.70 13.60
C PRO A 152 0.64 7.39 13.77
N LYS A 153 -0.54 7.31 13.16
CA LYS A 153 -1.47 6.18 13.35
C LYS A 153 -1.57 5.32 12.10
N ALA A 154 -1.19 4.05 12.23
CA ALA A 154 -1.50 3.01 11.28
C ALA A 154 -2.94 2.50 11.53
N ASP A 155 -3.95 3.14 10.95
CA ASP A 155 -5.35 2.73 11.12
C ASP A 155 -6.20 2.85 9.85
N TYR A 156 -5.54 3.05 8.71
CA TYR A 156 -6.22 3.22 7.43
C TYR A 156 -6.75 1.89 6.89
N CYS A 157 -5.91 0.87 6.99
CA CYS A 157 -6.23 -0.51 6.67
C CYS A 157 -5.99 -1.39 7.91
N VAL A 158 -6.86 -2.37 8.12
CA VAL A 158 -6.76 -3.36 9.20
C VAL A 158 -6.89 -4.74 8.58
N PHE A 159 -5.79 -5.47 8.57
CA PHE A 159 -5.74 -6.85 8.15
C PHE A 159 -5.64 -7.78 9.36
N THR A 160 -6.47 -8.83 9.38
CA THR A 160 -6.42 -9.88 10.40
C THR A 160 -6.33 -11.23 9.71
N THR A 161 -5.35 -12.05 10.06
CA THR A 161 -5.16 -13.38 9.45
C THR A 161 -4.65 -14.40 10.45
N THR A 162 -4.85 -15.68 10.15
CA THR A 162 -4.20 -16.80 10.83
C THR A 162 -2.90 -17.23 10.16
N ASP A 163 -2.65 -16.78 8.93
CA ASP A 163 -1.45 -17.09 8.16
C ASP A 163 -0.25 -16.28 8.69
N LYS A 164 0.74 -17.00 9.23
CA LYS A 164 1.95 -16.39 9.80
C LYS A 164 2.99 -16.01 8.75
N SER A 165 2.90 -16.56 7.54
CA SER A 165 3.85 -16.25 6.45
C SER A 165 3.86 -14.76 6.10
N ILE A 166 2.77 -14.03 6.37
CA ILE A 166 2.72 -12.57 6.13
C ILE A 166 3.79 -11.80 6.91
N LEU A 167 4.28 -12.34 8.04
CA LEU A 167 5.37 -11.70 8.80
C LEU A 167 6.69 -11.73 8.04
N GLU A 168 6.90 -12.73 7.17
CA GLU A 168 8.11 -12.81 6.32
C GLU A 168 8.17 -11.67 5.31
N ASP A 169 7.04 -11.06 4.99
CA ASP A 169 6.96 -9.88 4.14
C ASP A 169 6.98 -8.59 4.96
N TYR A 170 6.12 -8.44 5.96
CA TYR A 170 5.91 -7.16 6.64
C TYR A 170 6.85 -6.90 7.83
N ALA A 171 7.46 -7.94 8.37
CA ALA A 171 8.41 -7.92 9.49
C ALA A 171 9.69 -8.72 9.16
N PHE A 172 10.11 -8.69 7.89
CA PHE A 172 11.19 -9.51 7.31
C PHE A 172 12.55 -9.38 8.00
N ASP A 173 12.79 -8.23 8.62
CA ASP A 173 13.99 -7.86 9.36
C ASP A 173 13.93 -8.23 10.84
N ILE A 174 12.76 -8.60 11.38
CA ILE A 174 12.60 -9.00 12.78
C ILE A 174 12.90 -10.50 12.94
N LYS A 175 14.12 -10.82 13.38
CA LYS A 175 14.60 -12.22 13.48
C LYS A 175 14.15 -12.97 14.73
N LYS A 176 13.63 -12.28 15.74
CA LYS A 176 13.19 -12.89 17.01
C LYS A 176 11.67 -12.84 17.12
N PRO A 177 11.02 -13.82 17.79
CA PRO A 177 9.60 -13.72 18.11
C PRO A 177 9.29 -12.43 18.87
N PHE A 178 8.18 -11.78 18.51
CA PHE A 178 7.74 -10.52 19.13
C PHE A 178 6.22 -10.55 19.33
N LYS A 179 5.72 -9.75 20.29
CA LYS A 179 4.28 -9.58 20.49
C LYS A 179 3.74 -8.36 19.73
N LYS A 180 4.50 -7.27 19.73
CA LYS A 180 4.13 -6.02 19.07
C LYS A 180 5.32 -5.42 18.34
N ALA A 181 5.08 -5.00 17.10
CA ALA A 181 6.01 -4.17 16.35
C ALA A 181 5.27 -2.95 15.80
N PHE A 182 5.85 -1.78 15.97
CA PHE A 182 5.43 -0.56 15.27
C PHE A 182 6.54 -0.16 14.32
N ILE A 183 6.21 0.01 13.04
CA ILE A 183 7.19 0.27 11.99
C ILE A 183 6.72 1.45 11.17
N PHE A 184 7.61 2.38 10.87
CA PHE A 184 7.33 3.52 9.99
C PHE A 184 8.56 3.89 9.20
N HIS A 185 8.35 4.61 8.11
CA HIS A 185 9.40 4.92 7.16
C HIS A 185 9.47 6.42 6.89
N THR A 186 10.69 6.89 6.66
CA THR A 186 10.96 8.20 6.06
C THR A 186 11.54 7.97 4.67
N LEU A 187 10.91 8.55 3.65
CA LEU A 187 11.40 8.52 2.28
C LEU A 187 12.14 9.83 2.01
N VAL A 188 13.43 9.75 1.71
CA VAL A 188 14.25 10.89 1.30
C VAL A 188 14.48 10.79 -0.20
N ILE A 189 13.78 11.60 -0.99
CA ILE A 189 13.93 11.64 -2.45
C ILE A 189 14.90 12.76 -2.80
N SER A 190 16.13 12.38 -3.14
CA SER A 190 17.19 13.34 -3.50
C SER A 190 17.13 13.74 -4.97
N ASP A 191 16.74 12.81 -5.85
CA ASP A 191 16.70 13.08 -7.29
C ASP A 191 15.57 12.34 -8.02
N ILE A 192 15.24 12.83 -9.21
CA ILE A 192 14.30 12.19 -10.14
C ILE A 192 14.98 12.14 -11.51
N ILE A 193 15.34 10.95 -11.95
CA ILE A 193 16.00 10.71 -13.23
C ILE A 193 14.90 10.61 -14.29
N ILE A 194 14.80 11.63 -15.15
CA ILE A 194 13.81 11.68 -16.23
C ILE A 194 14.45 11.14 -17.52
N PRO A 195 13.89 10.12 -18.17
CA PRO A 195 14.34 9.68 -19.49
C PRO A 195 14.25 10.81 -20.51
N LYS A 196 15.25 10.95 -21.38
CA LYS A 196 15.36 12.09 -22.30
C LYS A 196 14.16 12.22 -23.23
N GLU A 197 13.57 11.10 -23.66
CA GLU A 197 12.39 11.08 -24.51
C GLU A 197 11.14 11.72 -23.87
N TYR A 198 11.14 11.92 -22.55
CA TYR A 198 10.04 12.51 -21.80
C TYR A 198 10.39 13.88 -21.22
N SER A 199 11.55 14.49 -21.55
CA SER A 199 11.98 15.76 -20.96
C SER A 199 10.98 16.91 -21.15
N ASP A 200 10.27 16.89 -22.28
CA ASP A 200 9.34 17.94 -22.70
C ASP A 200 7.87 17.56 -22.43
N ASP A 201 7.59 16.34 -21.98
CA ASP A 201 6.27 15.88 -21.57
C ASP A 201 6.21 15.72 -20.05
N PHE A 202 5.72 16.75 -19.36
CA PHE A 202 5.64 16.76 -17.89
C PHE A 202 4.81 15.61 -17.31
N ALA A 203 3.78 15.14 -18.02
CA ALA A 203 2.95 14.05 -17.54
C ALA A 203 3.73 12.73 -17.60
N GLN A 204 4.39 12.46 -18.71
CA GLN A 204 5.24 11.28 -18.86
C GLN A 204 6.50 11.36 -18.00
N ALA A 205 7.16 12.52 -17.90
CA ALA A 205 8.30 12.73 -17.02
C ALA A 205 7.97 12.37 -15.57
N ARG A 206 6.78 12.74 -15.10
CA ARG A 206 6.31 12.36 -13.77
C ARG A 206 6.12 10.85 -13.63
N LEU A 207 5.49 10.22 -14.62
CA LEU A 207 5.15 8.79 -14.57
C LEU A 207 6.34 7.88 -14.81
N LYS A 208 7.31 8.30 -15.62
CA LYS A 208 8.46 7.51 -16.06
C LYS A 208 9.76 7.87 -15.36
N GLY A 209 9.79 8.96 -14.60
CA GLY A 209 10.96 9.38 -13.85
C GLY A 209 11.30 8.40 -12.71
N VAL A 210 12.55 7.97 -12.61
CA VAL A 210 13.02 7.09 -11.52
C VAL A 210 13.38 7.94 -10.31
N ARG A 211 12.79 7.66 -9.15
CA ARG A 211 13.08 8.34 -7.88
C ARG A 211 14.32 7.71 -7.28
N LYS A 212 15.34 8.54 -7.07
CA LYS A 212 16.57 8.16 -6.38
C LYS A 212 16.58 8.75 -4.98
N GLY A 213 16.95 7.94 -4.01
CA GLY A 213 16.90 8.39 -2.63
C GLY A 213 17.31 7.36 -1.60
N LYS A 214 16.90 7.64 -0.37
CA LYS A 214 17.13 6.81 0.80
C LYS A 214 15.83 6.50 1.52
N LEU A 215 15.63 5.24 1.86
CA LEU A 215 14.57 4.74 2.71
C LEU A 215 15.13 4.55 4.11
N ILE A 216 14.58 5.28 5.08
CA ILE A 216 14.88 5.13 6.51
C ILE A 216 13.73 4.36 7.14
N ARG A 217 14.01 3.19 7.71
CA ARG A 217 13.04 2.31 8.36
C ARG A 217 13.27 2.34 9.86
N ASN A 218 12.25 2.75 10.61
CA ASN A 218 12.28 2.80 12.07
C ASN A 218 11.36 1.71 12.62
N LEU A 219 11.85 0.94 13.57
CA LEU A 219 11.14 -0.14 14.23
C LEU A 219 11.10 0.09 15.74
N THR A 220 9.96 -0.18 16.34
CA THR A 220 9.79 -0.32 17.79
C THR A 220 9.22 -1.71 18.07
N ILE A 221 10.07 -2.62 18.57
CA ILE A 221 9.75 -4.04 18.77
C ILE A 221 9.75 -4.34 20.26
N ASP A 222 8.57 -4.67 20.80
CA ASP A 222 8.36 -4.91 22.24
C ASP A 222 9.04 -3.84 23.14
N GLY A 223 9.00 -2.58 22.68
CA GLY A 223 9.55 -1.41 23.38
C GLY A 223 11.01 -1.07 23.07
N LYS A 224 11.70 -1.86 22.25
CA LYS A 224 13.07 -1.57 21.80
C LYS A 224 13.07 -0.91 20.42
N GLU A 225 13.87 0.13 20.27
CA GLU A 225 13.97 0.89 19.02
C GLU A 225 15.16 0.44 18.18
N GLU A 226 14.97 0.40 16.86
CA GLU A 226 15.98 0.09 15.86
C GLU A 226 15.72 0.93 14.60
N THR A 227 16.79 1.38 13.94
CA THR A 227 16.73 2.11 12.68
C THR A 227 17.64 1.47 11.66
N GLN A 228 17.14 1.34 10.43
CA GLN A 228 17.87 0.83 9.28
C GLN A 228 17.71 1.78 8.10
N GLU A 229 18.73 1.84 7.24
CA GLU A 229 18.72 2.69 6.05
C GLU A 229 19.08 1.90 4.81
N LYS A 230 18.46 2.27 3.68
CA LYS A 230 18.73 1.65 2.39
C LYS A 230 18.59 2.68 1.27
N ASP A 231 19.64 2.84 0.47
CA ASP A 231 19.56 3.62 -0.76
C ASP A 231 18.78 2.86 -1.84
N PHE A 232 18.04 3.59 -2.67
CA PHE A 232 17.22 3.01 -3.73
C PHE A 232 17.13 3.90 -4.98
N GLU A 233 16.81 3.25 -6.10
CA GLU A 233 16.36 3.86 -7.35
C GLU A 233 15.08 3.13 -7.77
N ALA A 234 13.94 3.80 -7.71
CA ALA A 234 12.60 3.22 -7.88
C ALA A 234 11.70 4.08 -8.76
#